data_AF-A0A2G6GG67-F1
#
_entry.id   AF-A0A2G6GG67-F1
#
_cell.length_a   1.000
_cell.length_b   1.000
_cell.length_c   1.000
_cell.angle_alpha   90.00
_cell.angle_beta   90.00
_cell.angle_gamma   90.00
#
_symmetry.space_group_name_H-M   'P 1'
#
loop_
_entity.id
_entity.type
_entity.pdbx_description
1 polymer ?
#
loop_
_entity_poly.entity_id
_entity_poly.type
_entity_poly.pdbx_seq_one_letter_code
_entity_poly.pdbx_strand_id
1 'polypeptide(L)'
;GCYLAYQVYGYVRSLNDPRSQAFVQWATSSSADRSSLITVQREACPGAPFILPADGFIGLLYEDPRPPYSKRHPHQGIDIFSDADPGISPVYAAYEGYVTRQEDWRSSLIIRVPDDPLNPGEQIWLYHTHMADREGNDFIEAAFPPGTHEFFVEQGTLLGYTGDYNGNSARNVWVHLHFSIVKDDGNGRYLNELEFNNTLDPTPYLGLPLNYYNASAEMACLEKES
;
A
#
# COMPACT_ATOMS: atom_id res chain seq x y z
N GLY A 1 19.96 5.67 30.49
CA GLY A 1 18.82 5.26 31.33
C GLY A 1 17.53 5.23 30.55
N CYS A 2 16.89 6.38 30.33
CA CYS A 2 15.56 6.48 29.73
C CYS A 2 15.45 6.08 28.26
N TYR A 3 16.50 6.28 27.44
CA TYR A 3 16.49 5.92 26.01
C TYR A 3 16.46 4.40 25.78
N LEU A 4 17.30 3.64 26.50
CA LEU A 4 17.29 2.17 26.48
C LEU A 4 15.97 1.61 27.04
N ALA A 5 15.42 2.21 28.10
CA ALA A 5 14.11 1.81 28.62
C ALA A 5 12.97 2.08 27.62
N TYR A 6 13.03 3.18 26.86
CA TYR A 6 12.05 3.51 25.82
C TYR A 6 12.16 2.57 24.60
N GLN A 7 13.38 2.21 24.19
CA GLN A 7 13.62 1.24 23.14
C GLN A 7 13.17 -0.18 23.55
N VAL A 8 13.47 -0.60 24.77
CA VAL A 8 13.01 -1.89 25.32
C VAL A 8 11.49 -1.91 25.49
N TYR A 9 10.87 -0.81 25.96
CA TYR A 9 9.41 -0.71 26.06
C TYR A 9 8.73 -0.71 24.68
N GLY A 10 9.29 -0.01 23.69
CA GLY A 10 8.83 -0.05 22.30
C GLY A 10 8.93 -1.45 21.69
N TYR A 11 10.04 -2.15 21.94
CA TYR A 11 10.28 -3.53 21.49
C TYR A 11 9.36 -4.55 22.17
N VAL A 12 9.14 -4.45 23.49
CA VAL A 12 8.20 -5.33 24.22
C VAL A 12 6.76 -5.07 23.80
N ARG A 13 6.38 -3.81 23.56
CA ARG A 13 5.04 -3.46 23.08
C ARG A 13 4.82 -3.91 21.63
N SER A 14 5.85 -3.88 20.77
CA SER A 14 5.75 -4.45 19.43
C SER A 14 5.60 -5.96 19.47
N LEU A 15 6.20 -6.68 20.43
CA LEU A 15 6.03 -8.15 20.55
C LEU A 15 4.62 -8.59 20.99
N ASN A 16 3.91 -7.75 21.74
CA ASN A 16 2.53 -8.01 22.18
C ASN A 16 1.47 -7.45 21.23
N ASP A 17 1.88 -6.83 20.12
CA ASP A 17 0.99 -6.37 19.09
C ASP A 17 0.56 -7.55 18.18
N PRO A 18 -0.74 -7.86 18.05
CA PRO A 18 -1.23 -8.92 17.17
C PRO A 18 -0.73 -8.80 15.73
N ARG A 19 -0.54 -7.58 15.22
CA ARG A 19 -0.02 -7.34 13.86
C ARG A 19 1.44 -7.69 13.74
N SER A 20 2.24 -7.49 14.79
CA SER A 20 3.63 -7.94 14.80
C SER A 20 3.71 -9.46 14.89
N GLN A 21 2.78 -10.09 15.62
CA GLN A 21 2.68 -11.55 15.67
C GLN A 21 2.30 -12.12 14.30
N ALA A 22 1.33 -11.51 13.61
CA ALA A 22 0.98 -11.85 12.23
C ALA A 22 2.17 -11.66 11.27
N PHE A 23 2.93 -10.59 11.43
CA PHE A 23 4.15 -10.36 10.62
C PHE A 23 5.23 -11.41 10.90
N VAL A 24 5.44 -11.80 12.16
CA VAL A 24 6.36 -12.89 12.53
C VAL A 24 5.88 -14.24 12.00
N GLN A 25 4.58 -14.50 12.03
CA GLN A 25 3.98 -15.69 11.43
C GLN A 25 4.25 -15.69 9.93
N TRP A 26 3.89 -14.63 9.22
CA TRP A 26 4.23 -14.44 7.81
C TRP A 26 5.72 -14.68 7.55
N ALA A 27 6.59 -14.17 8.42
CA ALA A 27 8.03 -14.29 8.26
C ALA A 27 8.63 -15.69 8.43
N THR A 28 8.01 -16.51 9.27
CA THR A 28 8.60 -17.79 9.72
C THR A 28 7.82 -19.01 9.24
N SER A 29 6.62 -18.80 8.71
CA SER A 29 5.74 -19.83 8.18
C SER A 29 6.14 -20.31 6.79
N SER A 30 5.72 -21.53 6.44
CA SER A 30 5.78 -22.05 5.07
C SER A 30 4.77 -21.32 4.18
N SER A 31 4.97 -21.37 2.86
CA SER A 31 4.00 -20.84 1.89
C SER A 31 2.58 -21.41 2.06
N ALA A 32 2.48 -22.69 2.42
CA ALA A 32 1.18 -23.33 2.68
C ALA A 32 0.46 -22.74 3.90
N ASP A 33 1.19 -22.31 4.93
CA ASP A 33 0.60 -21.72 6.13
C ASP A 33 0.30 -20.23 5.94
N ARG A 34 1.09 -19.54 5.09
CA ARG A 34 0.90 -18.13 4.72
C ARG A 34 -0.41 -17.86 4.02
N SER A 35 -0.98 -18.84 3.32
CA SER A 35 -2.25 -18.67 2.60
C SER A 35 -3.40 -18.25 3.51
N SER A 36 -3.34 -18.58 4.81
CA SER A 36 -4.34 -18.16 5.81
C SER A 36 -4.28 -16.67 6.17
N LEU A 37 -3.16 -16.00 5.86
CA LEU A 37 -2.95 -14.57 6.11
C LEU A 37 -3.21 -13.70 4.87
N ILE A 38 -3.39 -14.31 3.71
CA ILE A 38 -3.58 -13.59 2.45
C ILE A 38 -5.02 -13.08 2.39
N THR A 39 -5.15 -11.77 2.22
CA THR A 39 -6.40 -11.13 1.86
C THR A 39 -6.56 -11.18 0.34
N VAL A 40 -7.69 -11.73 -0.11
CA VAL A 40 -8.12 -11.74 -1.52
C VAL A 40 -9.42 -10.96 -1.60
N GLN A 41 -9.40 -9.78 -2.20
CA GLN A 41 -10.57 -8.89 -2.25
C GLN A 41 -10.61 -8.13 -3.58
N ARG A 42 -10.98 -8.86 -4.65
CA ARG A 42 -11.01 -8.35 -6.02
C ARG A 42 -12.28 -7.59 -6.39
N GLU A 43 -13.27 -7.63 -5.52
CA GLU A 43 -14.47 -6.79 -5.57
C GLU A 43 -14.39 -5.76 -4.45
N ALA A 44 -15.00 -4.59 -4.64
CA ALA A 44 -15.02 -3.58 -3.59
C ALA A 44 -15.85 -4.09 -2.40
N CYS A 45 -15.38 -3.82 -1.18
CA CYS A 45 -16.18 -4.10 0.01
C CYS A 45 -17.51 -3.33 -0.02
N PRO A 46 -18.58 -3.84 0.62
CA PRO A 46 -19.89 -3.17 0.59
C PRO A 46 -19.83 -1.69 1.00
N GLY A 47 -20.08 -0.79 0.05
CA GLY A 47 -20.08 0.66 0.28
C GLY A 47 -18.71 1.35 0.20
N ALA A 48 -17.64 0.60 -0.05
CA ALA A 48 -16.33 1.15 -0.35
C ALA A 48 -16.19 1.39 -1.86
N PRO A 49 -15.55 2.48 -2.30
CA PRO A 49 -15.38 2.75 -3.74
C PRO A 49 -14.28 1.91 -4.38
N PHE A 50 -13.24 1.51 -3.64
CA PHE A 50 -12.02 0.92 -4.22
C PHE A 50 -11.98 -0.60 -4.04
N ILE A 51 -11.29 -1.26 -4.97
CA ILE A 51 -10.87 -2.66 -4.82
C ILE A 51 -9.48 -2.74 -4.20
N LEU A 52 -9.14 -3.87 -3.58
CA LEU A 52 -7.77 -4.11 -3.13
C LEU A 52 -6.84 -4.20 -4.35
N PRO A 53 -5.77 -3.40 -4.45
CA PRO A 53 -4.96 -3.30 -5.67
C PRO A 53 -4.05 -4.52 -5.89
N ALA A 54 -3.84 -5.37 -4.88
CA ALA A 54 -3.14 -6.65 -5.02
C ALA A 54 -3.64 -7.63 -3.96
N ASP A 55 -3.68 -8.92 -4.29
CA ASP A 55 -3.90 -9.97 -3.30
C ASP A 55 -2.61 -10.17 -2.48
N GLY A 56 -2.72 -10.32 -1.16
CA GLY A 56 -1.55 -10.55 -0.33
C GLY A 56 -1.80 -10.38 1.16
N PHE A 57 -0.74 -10.55 1.94
CA PHE A 57 -0.77 -10.27 3.37
C PHE A 57 -0.60 -8.77 3.60
N ILE A 58 -1.63 -8.10 4.14
CA ILE A 58 -1.55 -6.68 4.49
C ILE A 58 -0.79 -6.54 5.81
N GLY A 59 0.53 -6.36 5.70
CA GLY A 59 1.46 -6.53 6.82
C GLY A 59 1.81 -5.24 7.55
N LEU A 60 1.80 -4.10 6.85
CA LEU A 60 2.02 -2.77 7.41
C LEU A 60 0.84 -1.88 7.04
N LEU A 61 0.28 -1.23 8.05
CA LEU A 61 -0.98 -0.50 7.96
C LEU A 61 -0.73 1.00 7.78
N TYR A 62 -1.78 1.75 7.50
CA TYR A 62 -1.72 3.20 7.53
C TYR A 62 -1.50 3.69 8.97
N GLU A 63 -0.69 4.73 9.13
CA GLU A 63 -0.29 5.29 10.42
C GLU A 63 0.49 4.30 11.32
N ASP A 64 1.03 3.23 10.75
CA ASP A 64 1.76 2.22 11.49
C ASP A 64 3.10 2.76 12.04
N PRO A 65 3.33 2.72 13.36
CA PRO A 65 4.56 3.21 13.98
C PRO A 65 5.63 2.12 14.17
N ARG A 66 5.36 0.87 13.73
CA ARG A 66 6.28 -0.26 13.91
C ARG A 66 7.50 -0.12 12.99
N PRO A 67 8.69 -0.57 13.41
CA PRO A 67 9.89 -0.51 12.58
C PRO A 67 9.65 -1.08 11.16
N PRO A 68 10.21 -0.46 10.10
CA PRO A 68 11.20 0.63 10.14
C PRO A 68 10.64 2.03 10.43
N TYR A 69 9.32 2.18 10.55
CA TYR A 69 8.64 3.44 10.87
C TYR A 69 8.78 3.81 12.35
N SER A 70 8.18 4.95 12.71
CA SER A 70 8.14 5.41 14.08
C SER A 70 6.90 6.26 14.33
N LYS A 71 6.57 6.55 15.59
CA LYS A 71 5.49 7.49 15.91
C LYS A 71 5.65 8.90 15.31
N ARG A 72 6.87 9.31 14.97
CA ARG A 72 7.14 10.62 14.35
C ARG A 72 7.04 10.58 12.82
N HIS A 73 7.27 9.41 12.24
CA HIS A 73 7.24 9.14 10.82
C HIS A 73 6.51 7.80 10.64
N PRO A 74 5.19 7.77 10.87
CA PRO A 74 4.41 6.56 10.72
C PRO A 74 4.22 6.25 9.24
N HIS A 75 3.80 5.03 8.95
CA HIS A 75 3.59 4.59 7.57
C HIS A 75 2.46 5.38 6.88
N GLN A 76 2.71 5.79 5.64
CA GLN A 76 1.87 6.71 4.86
C GLN A 76 0.86 5.98 3.95
N GLY A 77 0.91 4.65 3.91
CA GLY A 77 0.06 3.82 3.09
C GLY A 77 -0.16 2.45 3.72
N ILE A 78 -0.30 1.44 2.87
CA ILE A 78 -0.34 0.03 3.27
C ILE A 78 0.65 -0.77 2.44
N ASP A 79 1.26 -1.78 3.08
CA ASP A 79 2.13 -2.73 2.39
C ASP A 79 1.45 -4.09 2.31
N ILE A 80 1.24 -4.54 1.06
CA ILE A 80 0.59 -5.81 0.73
C ILE A 80 1.67 -6.76 0.25
N PHE A 81 2.08 -7.69 1.12
CA PHE A 81 3.15 -8.65 0.88
C PHE A 81 2.68 -9.83 0.05
N SER A 82 3.47 -10.17 -0.96
CA SER A 82 3.26 -11.35 -1.78
C SER A 82 4.11 -12.53 -1.28
N ASP A 83 3.55 -13.74 -1.37
CA ASP A 83 4.28 -14.99 -1.15
C ASP A 83 4.96 -15.53 -2.43
N ALA A 84 4.81 -14.81 -3.55
CA ALA A 84 5.39 -15.17 -4.83
C ALA A 84 6.72 -14.44 -5.09
N ASP A 85 7.48 -14.93 -6.07
CA ASP A 85 8.68 -14.26 -6.56
C ASP A 85 8.33 -12.88 -7.18
N PRO A 86 9.32 -11.95 -7.27
CA PRO A 86 9.13 -10.67 -7.96
C PRO A 86 8.61 -10.87 -9.41
N GLY A 87 7.66 -10.03 -9.83
CA GLY A 87 7.09 -10.08 -11.18
C GLY A 87 5.93 -11.06 -11.35
N ILE A 88 5.42 -11.67 -10.27
CA ILE A 88 4.38 -12.70 -10.34
C ILE A 88 3.01 -12.22 -9.86
N SER A 89 2.91 -11.54 -8.70
CA SER A 89 1.61 -11.13 -8.17
C SER A 89 1.11 -9.86 -8.88
N PRO A 90 -0.10 -9.90 -9.48
CA PRO A 90 -0.61 -8.78 -10.26
C PRO A 90 -1.01 -7.59 -9.37
N VAL A 91 -0.83 -6.39 -9.90
CA VAL A 91 -1.25 -5.11 -9.33
C VAL A 91 -2.27 -4.48 -10.25
N TYR A 92 -3.41 -4.07 -9.69
CA TYR A 92 -4.55 -3.52 -10.41
C TYR A 92 -4.86 -2.09 -9.97
N ALA A 93 -5.50 -1.33 -10.86
CA ALA A 93 -6.05 -0.02 -10.53
C ALA A 93 -7.14 -0.16 -9.46
N ALA A 94 -6.85 0.33 -8.25
CA ALA A 94 -7.81 0.33 -7.13
C ALA A 94 -9.11 1.07 -7.47
N TYR A 95 -9.06 2.07 -8.35
CA TYR A 95 -10.18 2.84 -8.86
C TYR A 95 -9.89 3.31 -10.29
N GLU A 96 -10.95 3.70 -11.00
CA GLU A 96 -10.79 4.34 -12.32
C GLU A 96 -10.13 5.72 -12.19
N GLY A 97 -9.40 6.13 -13.22
CA GLY A 97 -8.71 7.40 -13.22
C GLY A 97 -7.65 7.51 -14.29
N TYR A 98 -6.71 8.43 -14.12
CA TYR A 98 -5.73 8.78 -15.13
C TYR A 98 -4.31 8.46 -14.66
N VAL A 99 -3.71 7.42 -15.23
CA VAL A 99 -2.34 6.97 -14.95
C VAL A 99 -1.34 8.02 -15.41
N THR A 100 -0.39 8.33 -14.54
CA THR A 100 0.82 9.07 -14.80
C THR A 100 2.03 8.28 -14.31
N ARG A 101 3.08 8.23 -15.11
CA ARG A 101 4.38 7.66 -14.78
C ARG A 101 5.46 8.62 -15.27
N GLN A 102 6.19 9.26 -14.36
CA GLN A 102 7.23 10.23 -14.75
C GLN A 102 8.37 9.53 -15.53
N GLU A 103 9.11 10.30 -16.33
CA GLU A 103 10.22 9.77 -17.12
C GLU A 103 11.32 9.12 -16.26
N ASP A 104 11.55 9.64 -15.05
CA ASP A 104 12.57 9.18 -14.11
C ASP A 104 12.03 8.19 -13.07
N TRP A 105 10.73 7.86 -13.11
CA TRP A 105 10.12 6.95 -12.16
C TRP A 105 10.41 5.49 -12.51
N ARG A 106 10.88 4.79 -11.48
CA ARG A 106 11.15 3.36 -11.48
C ARG A 106 10.30 2.71 -10.41
N SER A 107 9.75 1.54 -10.73
CA SER A 107 8.89 0.72 -9.86
C SER A 107 7.57 1.37 -9.45
N SER A 108 7.26 2.58 -9.95
CA SER A 108 6.16 3.39 -9.44
C SER A 108 5.34 4.04 -10.55
N LEU A 109 4.06 4.21 -10.29
CA LEU A 109 3.12 5.03 -11.06
C LEU A 109 2.07 5.62 -10.11
N ILE A 110 1.30 6.59 -10.61
CA ILE A 110 0.26 7.24 -9.84
C ILE A 110 -1.00 7.45 -10.68
N ILE A 111 -2.18 7.28 -10.09
CA ILE A 111 -3.46 7.45 -10.79
C ILE A 111 -4.17 8.67 -10.24
N ARG A 112 -4.47 9.65 -11.08
CA ARG A 112 -5.28 10.81 -10.72
C ARG A 112 -6.76 10.44 -10.70
N VAL A 113 -7.43 10.73 -9.59
CA VAL A 113 -8.89 10.63 -9.45
C VAL A 113 -9.43 12.05 -9.31
N PRO A 114 -10.04 12.63 -10.37
CA PRO A 114 -10.45 14.04 -10.39
C PRO A 114 -11.54 14.40 -9.38
N ASP A 115 -12.38 13.44 -9.02
CA ASP A 115 -13.52 13.61 -8.13
C ASP A 115 -13.48 12.48 -7.11
N ASP A 116 -13.00 12.78 -5.91
CA ASP A 116 -12.90 11.83 -4.80
C ASP A 116 -14.31 11.28 -4.48
N PRO A 117 -14.54 9.96 -4.59
CA PRO A 117 -15.86 9.36 -4.37
C PRO A 117 -16.38 9.53 -2.94
N LEU A 118 -15.52 9.85 -1.97
CA LEU A 118 -15.90 10.14 -0.59
C LEU A 118 -16.00 11.65 -0.30
N ASN A 119 -15.33 12.49 -1.10
CA ASN A 119 -15.33 13.95 -0.97
C ASN A 119 -15.50 14.63 -2.34
N PRO A 120 -16.71 14.64 -2.92
CA PRO A 120 -16.92 15.17 -4.25
C PRO A 120 -16.46 16.63 -4.41
N GLY A 121 -15.77 16.91 -5.51
CA GLY A 121 -15.10 18.18 -5.82
C GLY A 121 -13.63 18.24 -5.38
N GLU A 122 -13.13 17.25 -4.65
CA GLU A 122 -11.72 17.12 -4.30
C GLU A 122 -11.01 16.15 -5.26
N GLN A 123 -9.72 16.39 -5.52
CA GLN A 123 -8.87 15.49 -6.30
C GLN A 123 -7.94 14.71 -5.36
N ILE A 124 -7.76 13.43 -5.65
CA ILE A 124 -6.81 12.55 -4.97
C ILE A 124 -5.98 11.77 -5.98
N TRP A 125 -4.92 11.15 -5.49
CA TRP A 125 -3.95 10.43 -6.30
C TRP A 125 -3.64 9.06 -5.68
N LEU A 126 -3.69 7.99 -6.47
CA LEU A 126 -3.46 6.62 -6.00
C LEU A 126 -2.05 6.18 -6.40
N TYR A 127 -1.14 6.18 -5.43
CA TYR A 127 0.28 5.86 -5.64
C TYR A 127 0.53 4.37 -5.47
N HIS A 128 1.23 3.77 -6.44
CA HIS A 128 1.62 2.36 -6.45
C HIS A 128 3.12 2.29 -6.65
N THR A 129 3.83 1.54 -5.81
CA THR A 129 5.30 1.41 -5.92
C THR A 129 5.82 0.02 -5.56
N HIS A 130 7.13 -0.19 -5.66
CA HIS A 130 7.84 -1.46 -5.52
C HIS A 130 7.56 -2.47 -6.63
N MET A 131 7.09 -2.01 -7.80
CA MET A 131 6.77 -2.84 -8.96
C MET A 131 7.98 -3.09 -9.88
N ALA A 132 9.12 -3.47 -9.30
CA ALA A 132 10.35 -3.81 -10.04
C ALA A 132 11.22 -4.79 -9.23
N ASP A 133 12.14 -5.49 -9.88
CA ASP A 133 13.13 -6.33 -9.17
C ASP A 133 14.23 -5.51 -8.47
N ARG A 134 15.17 -6.18 -7.80
CA ARG A 134 16.27 -5.52 -7.07
C ARG A 134 17.20 -4.71 -7.95
N GLU A 135 17.41 -5.17 -9.18
CA GLU A 135 18.17 -4.45 -10.20
C GLU A 135 17.38 -3.26 -10.76
N GLY A 136 16.07 -3.24 -10.49
CA GLY A 136 15.01 -2.29 -10.83
C GLY A 136 14.43 -2.47 -12.23
N ASN A 137 14.55 -3.66 -12.81
CA ASN A 137 13.81 -3.97 -14.02
C ASN A 137 12.31 -3.88 -13.69
N ASP A 138 11.62 -2.97 -14.35
CA ASP A 138 10.21 -2.68 -14.06
C ASP A 138 9.31 -3.85 -14.43
N PHE A 139 8.33 -4.08 -13.57
CA PHE A 139 7.21 -4.98 -13.80
C PHE A 139 5.90 -4.23 -14.09
N ILE A 140 5.98 -2.93 -14.38
CA ILE A 140 4.85 -2.13 -14.86
C ILE A 140 4.55 -2.51 -16.31
N GLU A 141 3.28 -2.67 -16.64
CA GLU A 141 2.80 -3.05 -17.98
C GLU A 141 3.32 -2.10 -19.07
N ALA A 142 3.60 -2.66 -20.25
CA ALA A 142 4.14 -1.92 -21.38
C ALA A 142 3.20 -0.81 -21.91
N ALA A 143 1.91 -0.85 -21.54
CA ALA A 143 0.94 0.22 -21.80
C ALA A 143 1.23 1.51 -21.02
N PHE A 144 2.03 1.44 -19.95
CA PHE A 144 2.39 2.57 -19.10
C PHE A 144 3.92 2.78 -19.09
N PRO A 145 4.54 3.11 -20.24
CA PRO A 145 5.97 3.41 -20.28
C PRO A 145 6.30 4.67 -19.45
N PRO A 146 7.57 4.89 -19.07
CA PRO A 146 8.01 6.17 -18.52
C PRO A 146 7.62 7.34 -19.43
N GLY A 147 7.12 8.43 -18.85
CA GLY A 147 6.56 9.57 -19.58
C GLY A 147 5.07 9.44 -19.93
N THR A 148 4.38 8.39 -19.46
CA THR A 148 2.92 8.33 -19.55
C THR A 148 2.28 9.44 -18.72
N HIS A 149 1.34 10.17 -19.31
CA HIS A 149 0.58 11.21 -18.64
C HIS A 149 -0.90 11.08 -18.98
N GLU A 150 -1.73 11.21 -17.96
CA GLU A 150 -3.18 11.34 -18.10
C GLU A 150 -3.84 10.20 -18.90
N PHE A 151 -3.32 8.97 -18.78
CA PHE A 151 -3.85 7.81 -19.49
C PHE A 151 -5.01 7.19 -18.72
N PHE A 152 -6.22 7.23 -19.27
CA PHE A 152 -7.39 6.69 -18.58
C PHE A 152 -7.33 5.17 -18.43
N VAL A 153 -7.67 4.68 -17.23
CA VAL A 153 -7.87 3.26 -16.91
C VAL A 153 -9.16 3.08 -16.11
N GLU A 154 -9.82 1.96 -16.34
CA GLU A 154 -10.96 1.53 -15.52
C GLU A 154 -10.46 0.86 -14.22
N GLN A 155 -11.29 0.85 -13.17
CA GLN A 155 -11.03 0.06 -11.97
C GLN A 155 -10.78 -1.40 -12.33
N GLY A 156 -9.76 -2.02 -11.73
CA GLY A 156 -9.39 -3.40 -12.04
C GLY A 156 -8.49 -3.58 -13.27
N THR A 157 -8.12 -2.50 -13.96
CA THR A 157 -7.10 -2.57 -15.03
C THR A 157 -5.77 -3.08 -14.46
N LEU A 158 -5.15 -4.07 -15.11
CA LEU A 158 -3.81 -4.55 -14.76
C LEU A 158 -2.78 -3.45 -14.99
N LEU A 159 -2.05 -3.09 -13.96
CA LEU A 159 -1.00 -2.06 -13.98
C LEU A 159 0.40 -2.66 -14.10
N GLY A 160 0.58 -3.89 -13.62
CA GLY A 160 1.85 -4.59 -13.58
C GLY A 160 1.88 -5.64 -12.48
N TYR A 161 3.06 -5.88 -11.92
CA TYR A 161 3.27 -6.90 -10.90
C TYR A 161 4.12 -6.38 -9.73
N THR A 162 3.94 -6.97 -8.56
CA THR A 162 4.73 -6.65 -7.37
C THR A 162 6.19 -7.04 -7.55
N GLY A 163 7.07 -6.35 -6.85
CA GLY A 163 8.50 -6.61 -6.84
C GLY A 163 9.11 -6.28 -5.49
N ASP A 164 10.43 -6.19 -5.45
CA ASP A 164 11.22 -5.94 -4.24
C ASP A 164 12.29 -4.85 -4.43
N TYR A 165 12.08 -3.94 -5.38
CA TYR A 165 12.88 -2.74 -5.55
C TYR A 165 12.70 -1.76 -4.41
N ASN A 166 13.79 -1.23 -3.85
CA ASN A 166 13.78 -0.36 -2.67
C ASN A 166 14.56 0.96 -2.87
N GLY A 167 14.77 1.39 -4.12
CA GLY A 167 15.55 2.60 -4.41
C GLY A 167 17.06 2.45 -4.20
N ASN A 168 17.61 1.25 -4.42
CA ASN A 168 19.04 0.91 -4.22
C ASN A 168 19.50 1.02 -2.75
N SER A 169 18.57 0.92 -1.80
CA SER A 169 18.92 0.84 -0.39
C SER A 169 19.67 -0.47 -0.11
N ALA A 170 20.68 -0.42 0.78
CA ALA A 170 21.44 -1.60 1.18
C ALA A 170 20.61 -2.63 1.96
N ARG A 171 19.37 -2.31 2.35
CA ARG A 171 18.47 -3.18 3.11
C ARG A 171 17.50 -3.88 2.17
N ASN A 172 17.56 -5.21 2.10
CA ASN A 172 16.57 -5.97 1.34
C ASN A 172 15.16 -5.72 1.89
N VAL A 173 14.20 -5.62 0.98
CA VAL A 173 12.76 -5.65 1.27
C VAL A 173 12.17 -6.94 0.72
N TRP A 174 10.96 -7.29 1.15
CA TRP A 174 10.25 -8.44 0.61
C TRP A 174 9.44 -8.04 -0.62
N VAL A 175 8.92 -9.02 -1.35
CA VAL A 175 8.03 -8.74 -2.47
C VAL A 175 6.74 -8.16 -1.91
N HIS A 176 6.44 -6.91 -2.25
CA HIS A 176 5.22 -6.25 -1.80
C HIS A 176 4.78 -5.15 -2.77
N LEU A 177 3.52 -4.78 -2.66
CA LEU A 177 3.01 -3.50 -3.16
C LEU A 177 2.96 -2.53 -1.98
N HIS A 178 3.51 -1.34 -2.15
CA HIS A 178 3.11 -0.20 -1.32
C HIS A 178 2.03 0.58 -2.06
N PHE A 179 0.93 0.84 -1.38
CA PHE A 179 -0.21 1.60 -1.88
C PHE A 179 -0.56 2.73 -0.91
N SER A 180 -0.70 3.95 -1.44
CA SER A 180 -1.13 5.11 -0.66
C SER A 180 -2.06 6.02 -1.47
N ILE A 181 -2.92 6.73 -0.75
CA ILE A 181 -3.81 7.75 -1.30
C ILE A 181 -3.20 9.10 -0.95
N VAL A 182 -2.77 9.84 -1.96
CA VAL A 182 -2.05 11.10 -1.84
C VAL A 182 -2.99 12.27 -2.19
N LYS A 183 -2.90 13.34 -1.41
CA LYS A 183 -3.67 14.56 -1.61
C LYS A 183 -3.16 15.36 -2.82
N ASP A 184 -4.07 16.11 -3.42
CA ASP A 184 -3.72 17.14 -4.39
C ASP A 184 -3.07 18.37 -3.72
N ASP A 185 -2.22 19.09 -4.47
CA ASP A 185 -1.58 20.33 -4.05
C ASP A 185 -2.49 21.57 -4.19
N GLY A 186 -3.73 21.38 -4.64
CA GLY A 186 -4.72 22.42 -4.92
C GLY A 186 -4.59 23.03 -6.32
N ASN A 187 -3.61 22.58 -7.13
CA ASN A 187 -3.38 23.03 -8.50
C ASN A 187 -3.38 21.84 -9.48
N GLY A 188 -3.89 20.69 -9.07
CA GLY A 188 -3.99 19.51 -9.92
C GLY A 188 -2.71 18.68 -9.99
N ARG A 189 -1.83 18.75 -8.97
CA ARG A 189 -0.64 17.90 -8.84
C ARG A 189 -0.66 17.13 -7.53
N TYR A 190 -0.02 15.97 -7.49
CA TYR A 190 0.15 15.20 -6.26
C TYR A 190 1.17 15.86 -5.32
N LEU A 191 0.89 15.79 -4.02
CA LEU A 191 1.85 16.13 -2.97
C LEU A 191 2.90 15.03 -2.76
N ASN A 192 3.94 15.31 -1.98
CA ASN A 192 4.99 14.33 -1.67
C ASN A 192 4.44 13.23 -0.74
N GLU A 193 4.37 11.99 -1.23
CA GLU A 193 3.87 10.82 -0.52
C GLU A 193 4.67 10.50 0.76
N LEU A 194 5.98 10.78 0.78
CA LEU A 194 6.83 10.48 1.93
C LEU A 194 6.45 11.28 3.20
N GLU A 195 5.71 12.38 3.01
CA GLU A 195 5.19 13.21 4.10
C GLU A 195 3.81 12.70 4.53
N PHE A 196 3.71 12.14 5.74
CA PHE A 196 2.46 11.54 6.25
C PHE A 196 1.22 12.45 6.16
N ASN A 197 1.38 13.77 6.34
CA ASN A 197 0.26 14.70 6.27
C ASN A 197 -0.30 14.89 4.85
N ASN A 198 0.41 14.41 3.83
CA ASN A 198 -0.01 14.45 2.43
C ASN A 198 -0.79 13.21 2.02
N THR A 199 -0.92 12.20 2.88
CA THR A 199 -1.67 10.97 2.60
C THR A 199 -3.01 10.94 3.33
N LEU A 200 -3.91 10.08 2.86
CA LEU A 200 -5.23 9.81 3.42
C LEU A 200 -5.30 8.38 3.94
N ASP A 201 -6.09 8.18 4.98
CA ASP A 201 -6.41 6.85 5.50
C ASP A 201 -7.17 6.05 4.42
N PRO A 202 -6.65 4.89 3.97
CA PRO A 202 -7.30 4.09 2.93
C PRO A 202 -8.47 3.24 3.45
N THR A 203 -8.69 3.18 4.77
CA THR A 203 -9.79 2.42 5.41
C THR A 203 -11.17 2.68 4.78
N PRO A 204 -11.67 3.93 4.68
CA PRO A 204 -12.98 4.19 4.10
C PRO A 204 -13.05 3.96 2.58
N TYR A 205 -11.91 3.98 1.90
CA TYR A 205 -11.85 3.78 0.44
C TYR A 205 -11.88 2.30 0.06
N LEU A 206 -11.17 1.45 0.80
CA LEU A 206 -11.09 0.01 0.57
C LEU A 206 -12.14 -0.77 1.36
N GLY A 207 -12.77 -0.16 2.38
CA GLY A 207 -13.71 -0.83 3.27
C GLY A 207 -13.05 -1.91 4.11
N LEU A 208 -11.75 -1.81 4.36
CA LEU A 208 -10.94 -2.74 5.14
C LEU A 208 -10.36 -2.00 6.37
N PRO A 209 -10.12 -2.70 7.49
CA PRO A 209 -9.56 -2.14 8.73
C PRO A 209 -8.06 -1.80 8.59
N LEU A 210 -7.74 -0.72 7.89
CA LEU A 210 -6.36 -0.43 7.44
C LEU A 210 -5.64 0.65 8.24
N ASN A 211 -6.30 1.33 9.17
CA ASN A 211 -5.66 2.26 10.09
C ASN A 211 -5.11 1.52 11.31
N TYR A 212 -3.81 1.67 11.59
CA TYR A 212 -3.15 1.00 12.70
C TYR A 212 -3.84 1.24 14.06
N TYR A 213 -4.45 2.38 14.33
CA TYR A 213 -5.07 2.61 15.65
C TYR A 213 -6.47 2.02 15.79
N ASN A 214 -7.16 1.74 14.68
CA ASN A 214 -8.56 1.28 14.68
C ASN A 214 -8.75 -0.08 13.99
N ALA A 215 -7.69 -0.70 13.46
CA ALA A 215 -7.77 -1.95 12.75
C ALA A 215 -8.26 -3.10 13.66
N SER A 216 -9.24 -3.87 13.17
CA SER A 216 -9.61 -5.15 13.76
C SER A 216 -8.49 -6.18 13.57
N ALA A 217 -8.53 -7.24 14.38
CA ALA A 217 -7.60 -8.36 14.25
C ALA A 217 -7.79 -9.15 12.95
N GLU A 218 -9.01 -9.15 12.41
CA GLU A 218 -9.37 -9.78 11.15
C GLU A 218 -9.33 -8.76 10.01
N MET A 219 -8.68 -9.12 8.89
CA MET A 219 -8.59 -8.30 7.68
C MET A 219 -9.71 -8.69 6.70
N ALA A 220 -10.93 -8.33 7.06
CA ALA A 220 -12.15 -8.58 6.29
C ALA A 220 -12.91 -7.26 6.04
N CYS A 221 -13.84 -7.28 5.09
CA CYS A 221 -14.68 -6.11 4.81
C CYS A 221 -15.41 -5.64 6.07
N LEU A 222 -15.37 -4.33 6.32
CA LEU A 222 -16.11 -3.70 7.39
C LEU A 222 -17.61 -3.83 7.14
N GLU A 223 -18.36 -4.20 8.17
CA GLU A 223 -19.82 -4.21 8.11
C GLU A 223 -20.31 -2.77 7.93
N LYS A 224 -21.25 -2.58 7.00
CA LYS A 224 -21.90 -1.28 6.85
C LYS A 224 -22.91 -1.14 7.98
N GLU A 225 -22.68 -0.22 8.92
CA GLU A 225 -23.77 0.20 9.81
C GLU A 225 -24.89 0.78 8.94
N SER A 226 -26.06 0.15 9.00
CA SER A 226 -27.25 0.48 8.22
C SER A 226 -27.95 1.74 8.69
#